data_AF-A0A2W2BFD9-F1
#
_entry.id   AF-A0A2W2BFD9-F1
#
_cell.length_a   1.000
_cell.length_b   1.000
_cell.length_c   1.000
_cell.angle_alpha   90.00
_cell.angle_beta   90.00
_cell.angle_gamma   90.00
#
_symmetry.space_group_name_H-M   'P 1'
#
loop_
_entity.id
_entity.type
_entity.pdbx_description
1 polymer ?
#
loop_
_entity_poly.entity_id
_entity_poly.type
_entity_poly.pdbx_seq_one_letter_code
_entity_poly.pdbx_strand_id
1 'polypeptide(L)'
;MGLVGQHPAAFPRPPATDFGVFSRDTVEVHRTTGLNVTCRVSLGPGLGSWLRVPPLLPDQISRGYWFVSESEAVESPFSAWAVPDGQAFSLARFVLAGFGSDQGWREDTHPRYVTDLTGDGRGDIVGFGDDGVWVSLGDSSGGFSPPAYVLAAYAPNQGGWSSGRHLRVPADLTGQGRRDIVAFGDDGVWISLGDGSGGFSPPAYVLAGFGVNQGWRVEQHQRFVVDLTGNGWADLLGYGDDGVVVALGDGTGGFGPPQLVQTSDRFRHGSNADHPDLLADLTGDGRPDLVTFGSAGVWTSLNNGDGVFAEAHEGLHALCAAQGWRADRHPRFVADVTGDGRADVVAFGDQGVQVARGRGDGTFDPPLHLVSFFGRQAMPDLEWHVGRDPRLLADLTGNGAMDVVGFGDDGIWALVLDTTGPKSPQFCVPDLGYGMGWREGAHHRVAADLTGDGRADLVGFGDAGVYVCLNEGRGPVPRPVVTP
;
A
#
# COMPACT_ATOMS: atom_id res chain seq x y z
N MET A 1 -62.58 3.83 28.51
CA MET A 1 -62.29 3.52 29.93
C MET A 1 -60.78 3.31 29.97
N GLY A 2 -59.93 4.21 30.46
CA GLY A 2 -59.82 4.80 31.83
C GLY A 2 -58.61 4.14 32.51
N LEU A 3 -57.44 4.79 32.69
CA LEU A 3 -57.05 5.76 33.74
C LEU A 3 -57.17 5.14 35.17
N VAL A 4 -56.25 5.23 36.14
CA VAL A 4 -55.02 6.06 36.36
C VAL A 4 -54.13 5.53 37.52
N GLY A 5 -52.83 5.90 37.55
CA GLY A 5 -52.07 6.26 38.79
C GLY A 5 -51.05 5.25 39.35
N GLN A 6 -49.93 5.62 40.00
CA GLN A 6 -49.43 6.93 40.49
C GLN A 6 -47.87 7.04 40.51
N HIS A 7 -47.34 8.27 40.62
CA HIS A 7 -45.95 8.69 40.94
C HIS A 7 -46.00 9.78 42.05
N PRO A 8 -44.95 10.02 42.87
CA PRO A 8 -43.71 10.78 42.53
C PRO A 8 -42.44 10.11 43.12
N ALA A 9 -41.23 10.67 43.34
CA ALA A 9 -40.57 11.99 43.14
C ALA A 9 -39.05 11.75 42.85
N ALA A 10 -38.31 12.48 41.99
CA ALA A 10 -37.65 13.80 42.11
C ALA A 10 -36.58 13.93 43.24
N PHE A 11 -35.34 14.42 43.06
CA PHE A 11 -34.43 14.84 41.94
C PHE A 11 -32.99 15.05 42.53
N PRO A 12 -31.84 15.32 41.82
CA PRO A 12 -31.66 16.07 40.56
C PRO A 12 -30.62 15.56 39.50
N ARG A 13 -30.65 16.17 38.30
CA ARG A 13 -29.59 16.27 37.23
C ARG A 13 -28.86 17.64 37.35
N PRO A 14 -27.87 18.11 36.53
CA PRO A 14 -27.31 17.67 35.21
C PRO A 14 -25.74 17.57 35.22
N PRO A 15 -24.99 17.42 34.08
CA PRO A 15 -25.33 17.59 32.66
C PRO A 15 -25.10 16.39 31.73
N ALA A 16 -25.44 16.61 30.45
CA ALA A 16 -25.68 15.59 29.45
C ALA A 16 -24.45 15.23 28.60
N THR A 17 -24.36 13.95 28.25
CA THR A 17 -23.96 13.46 26.92
C THR A 17 -24.85 12.24 26.62
N ASP A 18 -25.92 12.43 25.85
CA ASP A 18 -26.78 11.33 25.43
C ASP A 18 -26.06 10.49 24.35
N PHE A 19 -25.79 9.22 24.64
CA PHE A 19 -25.48 8.22 23.63
C PHE A 19 -26.74 7.38 23.38
N GLY A 20 -27.22 7.37 22.13
CA GLY A 20 -28.43 6.66 21.75
C GLY A 20 -28.27 5.14 21.81
N VAL A 21 -29.16 4.46 22.54
CA VAL A 21 -29.31 3.00 22.47
C VAL A 21 -30.30 2.67 21.34
N PHE A 22 -29.85 1.95 20.32
CA PHE A 22 -30.65 1.63 19.14
C PHE A 22 -31.40 0.29 19.31
N SER A 23 -32.68 0.24 18.91
CA SER A 23 -33.43 -1.02 18.79
C SER A 23 -33.31 -1.62 17.38
N ARG A 24 -33.56 -2.92 17.29
CA ARG A 24 -33.50 -3.75 16.08
C ARG A 24 -34.35 -3.24 14.91
N ASP A 25 -35.31 -2.37 15.18
CA ASP A 25 -36.33 -1.89 14.24
C ASP A 25 -35.89 -0.66 13.41
N THR A 26 -34.63 -0.21 13.56
CA THR A 26 -34.12 1.05 12.98
C THR A 26 -33.03 0.90 11.92
N VAL A 27 -32.73 -0.35 11.50
CA VAL A 27 -31.69 -0.68 10.52
C VAL A 27 -32.33 -1.11 9.19
N GLU A 28 -32.19 -0.28 8.15
CA GLU A 28 -32.57 -0.66 6.77
C GLU A 28 -31.36 -1.28 6.06
N VAL A 29 -31.48 -2.54 5.65
CA VAL A 29 -30.48 -3.24 4.82
C VAL A 29 -30.76 -2.92 3.35
N HIS A 30 -29.88 -2.14 2.72
CA HIS A 30 -30.13 -1.61 1.37
C HIS A 30 -29.61 -2.51 0.25
N ARG A 31 -28.43 -3.13 0.41
CA ARG A 31 -27.85 -4.11 -0.54
C ARG A 31 -26.91 -5.09 0.16
N THR A 32 -26.91 -6.31 -0.36
CA THR A 32 -25.92 -7.35 -0.14
C THR A 32 -25.19 -7.58 -1.47
N THR A 33 -23.89 -7.30 -1.53
CA THR A 33 -23.03 -7.67 -2.66
C THR A 33 -21.78 -8.33 -2.10
N GLY A 34 -21.48 -9.55 -2.57
CA GLY A 34 -20.35 -10.33 -2.10
C GLY A 34 -20.35 -10.58 -0.58
N LEU A 35 -19.14 -10.56 0.00
CA LEU A 35 -18.88 -10.76 1.42
C LEU A 35 -19.00 -9.45 2.21
N ASN A 36 -20.01 -8.61 1.91
CA ASN A 36 -20.16 -7.29 2.53
C ASN A 36 -21.63 -6.81 2.58
N VAL A 37 -22.03 -6.15 3.68
CA VAL A 37 -23.38 -5.57 3.84
C VAL A 37 -23.28 -4.06 4.08
N THR A 38 -24.10 -3.28 3.38
CA THR A 38 -24.22 -1.83 3.64
C THR A 38 -25.54 -1.55 4.34
N CYS A 39 -25.45 -1.08 5.58
CA CYS A 39 -26.58 -0.77 6.43
C CYS A 39 -26.79 0.73 6.54
N ARG A 40 -28.06 1.14 6.62
CA ARG A 40 -28.44 2.51 6.97
C ARG A 40 -28.88 2.54 8.43
N VAL A 41 -28.25 3.39 9.22
CA VAL A 41 -28.66 3.64 10.62
C VAL A 41 -29.34 5.01 10.67
N SER A 42 -30.59 5.02 11.10
CA SER A 42 -31.36 6.26 11.25
C SER A 42 -31.05 6.87 12.62
N LEU A 43 -30.37 8.03 12.64
CA LEU A 43 -30.05 8.78 13.86
C LEU A 43 -31.20 9.72 14.30
N GLY A 44 -32.35 9.62 13.64
CA GLY A 44 -33.54 10.44 13.88
C GLY A 44 -34.03 11.15 12.61
N PRO A 45 -35.13 11.91 12.71
CA PRO A 45 -35.74 12.57 11.54
C PRO A 45 -34.76 13.55 10.85
N GLY A 46 -34.30 13.19 9.65
CA GLY A 46 -33.41 14.02 8.84
C GLY A 46 -31.91 13.76 9.02
N LEU A 47 -31.50 12.88 9.94
CA LEU A 47 -30.10 12.50 10.16
C LEU A 47 -29.92 11.00 9.85
N GLY A 48 -29.45 10.69 8.65
CA GLY A 48 -29.12 9.33 8.23
C GLY A 48 -27.65 9.21 7.88
N SER A 49 -26.94 8.32 8.55
CA SER A 49 -25.54 7.98 8.26
C SER A 49 -25.43 6.52 7.82
N TRP A 50 -24.53 6.26 6.88
CA TRP A 50 -24.27 4.92 6.35
C TRP A 50 -23.18 4.24 7.18
N LEU A 51 -23.40 2.98 7.53
CA LEU A 51 -22.42 2.14 8.24
C LEU A 51 -22.30 0.81 7.51
N ARG A 52 -21.08 0.45 7.08
CA ARG A 52 -20.81 -0.88 6.53
C ARG A 52 -20.69 -1.88 7.68
N VAL A 53 -21.29 -3.06 7.50
CA VAL A 53 -21.20 -4.18 8.44
C VAL A 53 -20.83 -5.41 7.61
N PRO A 54 -19.78 -6.17 7.96
CA PRO A 54 -19.46 -7.41 7.25
C PRO A 54 -20.61 -8.43 7.40
N PRO A 55 -20.69 -9.44 6.51
CA PRO A 55 -21.74 -10.43 6.50
C PRO A 55 -21.65 -11.29 7.75
N LEU A 56 -22.55 -11.04 8.69
CA LEU A 56 -22.67 -11.87 9.87
C LEU A 56 -23.37 -13.17 9.47
N LEU A 57 -22.72 -14.30 9.74
CA LEU A 57 -23.44 -15.57 9.90
C LEU A 57 -24.46 -15.40 11.05
N PRO A 58 -25.59 -16.13 11.07
CA PRO A 58 -26.68 -15.91 12.04
C PRO A 58 -26.28 -16.00 13.53
N ASP A 59 -25.12 -16.56 13.83
CA ASP A 59 -24.47 -16.72 15.14
C ASP A 59 -23.47 -15.59 15.50
N GLN A 60 -23.11 -14.73 14.56
CA GLN A 60 -22.07 -13.68 14.72
C GLN A 60 -22.64 -12.28 15.02
N ILE A 61 -23.84 -12.18 15.61
CA ILE A 61 -24.39 -10.88 16.03
C ILE A 61 -23.75 -10.43 17.36
N SER A 62 -22.53 -9.92 17.28
CA SER A 62 -21.87 -9.16 18.35
C SER A 62 -21.13 -7.95 17.76
N ARG A 63 -21.59 -6.74 18.08
CA ARG A 63 -20.85 -5.50 17.81
C ARG A 63 -21.07 -4.49 18.94
N GLY A 64 -19.97 -3.91 19.41
CA GLY A 64 -19.88 -3.17 20.66
C GLY A 64 -19.18 -3.99 21.74
N TYR A 65 -18.31 -3.34 22.50
CA TYR A 65 -17.57 -3.95 23.62
C TYR A 65 -18.53 -4.50 24.69
N TRP A 66 -18.04 -5.48 25.47
CA TRP A 66 -18.67 -6.22 26.58
C TRP A 66 -19.50 -7.47 26.23
N PHE A 67 -19.22 -8.56 26.94
CA PHE A 67 -19.96 -9.83 26.92
C PHE A 67 -20.90 -9.92 28.13
N VAL A 68 -22.10 -10.46 27.94
CA VAL A 68 -22.93 -11.00 29.03
C VAL A 68 -23.61 -12.26 28.54
N SER A 69 -23.44 -13.37 29.28
CA SER A 69 -24.35 -14.53 29.22
C SER A 69 -25.18 -14.57 30.51
N GLU A 70 -26.31 -15.28 30.52
CA GLU A 70 -27.32 -15.21 31.60
C GLU A 70 -26.86 -15.65 33.00
N SER A 71 -25.64 -16.20 33.16
CA SER A 71 -25.10 -16.59 34.47
C SER A 71 -23.63 -16.27 34.72
N GLU A 72 -22.83 -15.97 33.69
CA GLU A 72 -21.41 -15.64 33.86
C GLU A 72 -20.90 -14.78 32.70
N ALA A 73 -20.10 -13.76 33.02
CA ALA A 73 -19.37 -12.95 32.06
C ALA A 73 -17.88 -13.31 32.16
N VAL A 74 -17.33 -13.81 31.05
CA VAL A 74 -15.89 -13.99 30.87
C VAL A 74 -15.44 -12.91 29.89
N GLU A 75 -14.46 -12.10 30.28
CA GLU A 75 -13.85 -11.16 29.36
C GLU A 75 -13.19 -11.93 28.20
N SER A 76 -13.29 -11.38 26.98
CA SER A 76 -12.27 -11.70 25.99
C SER A 76 -10.90 -11.32 26.58
N PRO A 77 -9.85 -12.15 26.45
CA PRO A 77 -8.50 -11.74 26.83
C PRO A 77 -7.98 -10.54 26.01
N PHE A 78 -8.71 -10.17 24.95
CA PHE A 78 -8.50 -8.97 24.13
C PHE A 78 -9.44 -7.81 24.54
N SER A 79 -9.81 -7.75 25.82
CA SER A 79 -10.64 -6.67 26.38
C SER A 79 -9.93 -5.32 26.28
N ALA A 80 -10.57 -4.40 25.55
CA ALA A 80 -10.25 -2.97 25.56
C ALA A 80 -8.79 -2.58 25.20
N TRP A 81 -8.33 -3.01 24.02
CA TRP A 81 -7.68 -2.01 23.15
C TRP A 81 -8.75 -1.01 22.73
N ALA A 82 -8.94 0.02 23.57
CA ALA A 82 -9.45 1.28 23.07
C ALA A 82 -8.45 1.77 22.02
N VAL A 83 -8.94 2.15 20.83
CA VAL A 83 -8.14 2.97 19.92
C VAL A 83 -7.63 4.15 20.76
N PRO A 84 -6.32 4.35 20.92
CA PRO A 84 -5.82 5.42 21.77
C PRO A 84 -6.40 6.76 21.29
N ASP A 85 -6.93 7.57 22.22
CA ASP A 85 -7.41 8.92 21.89
C ASP A 85 -6.24 9.75 21.35
N GLY A 86 -6.16 9.80 20.02
CA GLY A 86 -4.92 10.02 19.28
C GLY A 86 -5.02 9.38 17.90
N GLN A 87 -6.11 9.69 17.18
CA GLN A 87 -6.35 9.19 15.82
C GLN A 87 -5.19 9.57 14.91
N ALA A 88 -4.32 8.59 14.63
CA ALA A 88 -3.38 8.66 13.52
C ALA A 88 -4.13 8.65 12.19
N PHE A 89 -5.20 7.83 12.11
CA PHE A 89 -6.07 7.72 10.94
C PHE A 89 -7.55 7.89 11.29
N SER A 90 -8.32 8.40 10.32
CA SER A 90 -9.77 8.33 10.33
C SER A 90 -10.25 6.87 10.22
N LEU A 91 -11.50 6.61 10.62
CA LEU A 91 -12.16 5.35 10.24
C LEU A 91 -12.31 5.26 8.71
N ALA A 92 -12.39 4.02 8.21
CA ALA A 92 -12.56 3.75 6.79
C ALA A 92 -13.86 4.38 6.24
N ARG A 93 -13.71 5.36 5.35
CA ARG A 93 -14.80 6.05 4.66
C ARG A 93 -14.94 5.47 3.25
N PHE A 94 -16.15 5.06 2.88
CA PHE A 94 -16.47 4.78 1.47
C PHE A 94 -16.50 6.10 0.69
N VAL A 95 -15.63 6.24 -0.32
CA VAL A 95 -15.46 7.49 -1.08
C VAL A 95 -15.89 7.41 -2.53
N LEU A 96 -15.83 6.22 -3.16
CA LEU A 96 -16.06 6.08 -4.60
C LEU A 96 -16.71 4.74 -4.95
N ALA A 97 -17.82 4.79 -5.70
CA ALA A 97 -18.51 3.61 -6.24
C ALA A 97 -17.91 3.17 -7.59
N GLY A 98 -16.61 2.85 -7.59
CA GLY A 98 -15.85 2.43 -8.77
C GLY A 98 -14.54 1.76 -8.37
N PHE A 99 -13.84 1.15 -9.33
CA PHE A 99 -12.59 0.39 -9.14
C PHE A 99 -12.66 -0.83 -8.20
N GLY A 100 -13.86 -1.21 -7.75
CA GLY A 100 -14.12 -2.36 -6.89
C GLY A 100 -14.50 -3.65 -7.63
N SER A 101 -14.50 -4.76 -6.90
CA SER A 101 -14.75 -6.10 -7.45
C SER A 101 -16.17 -6.25 -8.06
N ASP A 102 -17.19 -5.61 -7.46
CA ASP A 102 -18.57 -5.58 -7.95
C ASP A 102 -18.69 -4.83 -9.29
N GLN A 103 -17.73 -3.95 -9.62
CA GLN A 103 -17.65 -3.24 -10.91
C GLN A 103 -16.74 -3.95 -11.94
N GLY A 104 -16.31 -5.18 -11.66
CA GLY A 104 -15.51 -6.01 -12.57
C GLY A 104 -13.99 -5.93 -12.38
N TRP A 105 -13.49 -5.08 -11.48
CA TRP A 105 -12.04 -4.92 -11.25
C TRP A 105 -11.44 -6.15 -10.55
N ARG A 106 -10.21 -6.53 -10.91
CA ARG A 106 -9.54 -7.76 -10.44
C ARG A 106 -8.06 -7.50 -10.29
N GLU A 107 -7.43 -8.03 -9.25
CA GLU A 107 -5.99 -7.84 -9.00
C GLU A 107 -5.10 -8.42 -10.12
N ASP A 108 -5.45 -9.61 -10.61
CA ASP A 108 -4.68 -10.33 -11.63
C ASP A 108 -4.77 -9.71 -13.04
N THR A 109 -5.83 -8.97 -13.33
CA THR A 109 -6.18 -8.52 -14.69
C THR A 109 -6.06 -7.00 -14.84
N HIS A 110 -6.40 -6.26 -13.78
CA HIS A 110 -6.65 -4.81 -13.80
C HIS A 110 -5.75 -4.06 -12.80
N PRO A 111 -4.49 -3.75 -13.20
CA PRO A 111 -3.61 -2.87 -12.43
C PRO A 111 -4.31 -1.55 -12.12
N ARG A 112 -4.18 -1.11 -10.87
CA ARG A 112 -4.68 0.15 -10.33
C ARG A 112 -3.57 0.78 -9.50
N TYR A 113 -3.47 2.09 -9.56
CA TYR A 113 -2.47 2.88 -8.85
C TYR A 113 -3.14 4.10 -8.24
N VAL A 114 -2.58 4.57 -7.12
CA VAL A 114 -2.89 5.86 -6.52
C VAL A 114 -1.64 6.73 -6.67
N THR A 115 -1.70 7.79 -7.46
CA THR A 115 -0.53 8.60 -7.85
C THR A 115 -0.95 9.95 -8.43
N ASP A 116 -0.09 10.96 -8.36
CA ASP A 116 -0.41 12.31 -8.83
C ASP A 116 -0.33 12.43 -10.37
N LEU A 117 -1.50 12.53 -11.02
CA LEU A 117 -1.63 12.70 -12.47
C LEU A 117 -1.71 14.18 -12.88
N THR A 118 -1.86 15.10 -11.92
CA THR A 118 -2.11 16.53 -12.18
C THR A 118 -0.93 17.43 -11.83
N GLY A 119 0.00 16.95 -10.99
CA GLY A 119 1.10 17.71 -10.40
C GLY A 119 0.65 18.59 -9.23
N ASP A 120 -0.46 18.25 -8.55
CA ASP A 120 -1.03 19.03 -7.45
C ASP A 120 -0.63 18.54 -6.04
N GLY A 121 0.15 17.46 -5.96
CA GLY A 121 0.64 16.84 -4.74
C GLY A 121 -0.27 15.77 -4.14
N ARG A 122 -1.41 15.43 -4.76
CA ARG A 122 -2.36 14.43 -4.27
C ARG A 122 -2.42 13.19 -5.16
N GLY A 123 -2.69 12.04 -4.54
CA GLY A 123 -2.95 10.81 -5.26
C GLY A 123 -4.31 10.82 -5.99
N ASP A 124 -4.28 10.69 -7.31
CA ASP A 124 -5.42 10.32 -8.15
C ASP A 124 -5.44 8.80 -8.36
N ILE A 125 -6.59 8.22 -8.71
CA ILE A 125 -6.67 6.82 -9.15
C ILE A 125 -6.49 6.75 -10.66
N VAL A 126 -5.56 5.91 -11.12
CA VAL A 126 -5.51 5.40 -12.50
C VAL A 126 -5.67 3.88 -12.52
N GLY A 127 -6.56 3.37 -13.36
CA GLY A 127 -6.83 1.94 -13.49
C GLY A 127 -6.93 1.48 -14.94
N PHE A 128 -6.29 0.36 -15.24
CA PHE A 128 -6.30 -0.28 -16.56
C PHE A 128 -7.41 -1.34 -16.59
N GLY A 129 -8.59 -0.97 -17.10
CA GLY A 129 -9.77 -1.85 -17.20
C GLY A 129 -9.79 -2.72 -18.47
N ASP A 130 -10.88 -3.44 -18.71
CA ASP A 130 -11.07 -4.31 -19.89
C ASP A 130 -10.99 -3.56 -21.23
N ASP A 131 -11.56 -2.34 -21.29
CA ASP A 131 -11.73 -1.55 -22.51
C ASP A 131 -10.80 -0.33 -22.64
N GLY A 132 -9.96 -0.06 -21.63
CA GLY A 132 -9.03 1.08 -21.64
C GLY A 132 -8.66 1.59 -20.25
N VAL A 133 -8.07 2.78 -20.22
CA VAL A 133 -7.64 3.47 -18.98
C VAL A 133 -8.78 4.32 -18.43
N TRP A 134 -9.00 4.18 -17.13
CA TRP A 134 -9.94 4.95 -16.34
C TRP A 134 -9.19 5.77 -15.30
N VAL A 135 -9.58 7.03 -15.11
CA VAL A 135 -9.03 7.95 -14.11
C VAL A 135 -10.13 8.48 -13.20
N SER A 136 -9.78 8.74 -11.95
CA SER A 136 -10.66 9.35 -10.95
C SER A 136 -9.80 10.26 -10.09
N LEU A 137 -9.97 11.56 -10.26
CA LEU A 137 -9.09 12.58 -9.69
C LEU A 137 -9.36 12.75 -8.20
N GLY A 138 -8.30 12.91 -7.41
CA GLY A 138 -8.37 13.18 -5.99
C GLY A 138 -8.96 14.56 -5.68
N ASP A 139 -9.48 14.72 -4.46
CA ASP A 139 -9.82 16.02 -3.91
C ASP A 139 -9.07 16.29 -2.59
N SER A 140 -8.99 17.55 -2.17
CA SER A 140 -8.28 17.96 -0.94
C SER A 140 -8.93 17.49 0.37
N SER A 141 -9.91 16.59 0.31
CA SER A 141 -10.50 15.88 1.44
C SER A 141 -10.28 14.37 1.36
N GLY A 142 -9.38 13.90 0.48
CA GLY A 142 -9.14 12.49 0.17
C GLY A 142 -10.41 11.75 -0.28
N GLY A 143 -11.31 12.47 -0.96
CA GLY A 143 -12.33 11.90 -1.83
C GLY A 143 -11.81 11.79 -3.27
N PHE A 144 -12.65 11.28 -4.17
CA PHE A 144 -12.32 11.19 -5.59
C PHE A 144 -13.53 11.57 -6.47
N SER A 145 -13.26 12.14 -7.65
CA SER A 145 -14.26 12.43 -8.68
C SER A 145 -14.83 11.13 -9.28
N PRO A 146 -16.04 11.14 -9.89
CA PRO A 146 -16.56 9.96 -10.60
C PRO A 146 -15.57 9.43 -11.65
N PRO A 147 -15.47 8.11 -11.88
CA PRO A 147 -14.49 7.55 -12.82
C PRO A 147 -14.77 8.00 -14.26
N ALA A 148 -13.75 8.53 -14.92
CA ALA A 148 -13.77 8.94 -16.32
C ALA A 148 -12.98 7.94 -17.17
N TYR A 149 -13.52 7.56 -18.32
CA TYR A 149 -12.79 6.82 -19.34
C TYR A 149 -11.94 7.81 -20.15
N VAL A 150 -10.61 7.68 -20.08
CA VAL A 150 -9.69 8.68 -20.62
C VAL A 150 -8.88 8.20 -21.83
N LEU A 151 -8.67 6.88 -21.99
CA LEU A 151 -7.84 6.37 -23.09
C LEU A 151 -8.25 4.96 -23.55
N ALA A 152 -8.47 4.79 -24.85
CA ALA A 152 -8.76 3.51 -25.50
C ALA A 152 -7.48 2.71 -25.83
N ALA A 153 -6.71 2.34 -24.81
CA ALA A 153 -5.44 1.62 -24.96
C ALA A 153 -5.09 0.79 -23.71
N TYR A 154 -4.01 0.02 -23.80
CA TYR A 154 -3.38 -0.68 -22.65
C TYR A 154 -4.30 -1.68 -21.91
N ALA A 155 -5.27 -2.23 -22.64
CA ALA A 155 -6.34 -3.05 -22.08
C ALA A 155 -6.53 -4.37 -22.87
N PRO A 156 -7.13 -5.42 -22.25
CA PRO A 156 -7.45 -6.67 -22.93
C PRO A 156 -8.16 -6.50 -24.27
N ASN A 157 -9.21 -5.66 -24.31
CA ASN A 157 -9.98 -5.40 -25.53
C ASN A 157 -9.35 -4.35 -26.45
N GLN A 158 -8.26 -3.68 -26.02
CA GLN A 158 -7.54 -2.65 -26.78
C GLN A 158 -6.07 -3.05 -27.00
N GLY A 159 -5.87 -4.09 -27.81
CA GLY A 159 -4.54 -4.58 -28.18
C GLY A 159 -4.06 -5.84 -27.44
N GLY A 160 -4.92 -6.50 -26.63
CA GLY A 160 -4.59 -7.79 -26.01
C GLY A 160 -3.70 -7.70 -24.78
N TRP A 161 -3.69 -6.55 -24.09
CA TRP A 161 -2.87 -6.34 -22.90
C TRP A 161 -3.33 -7.22 -21.74
N SER A 162 -2.39 -7.69 -20.92
CA SER A 162 -2.68 -8.59 -19.80
C SER A 162 -1.52 -8.59 -18.80
N SER A 163 -1.81 -8.59 -17.50
CA SER A 163 -0.78 -8.44 -16.46
C SER A 163 0.21 -9.61 -16.40
N GLY A 164 -0.19 -10.80 -16.86
CA GLY A 164 0.69 -11.97 -16.97
C GLY A 164 1.72 -11.91 -18.11
N ARG A 165 1.69 -10.88 -18.97
CA ARG A 165 2.65 -10.69 -20.08
C ARG A 165 3.20 -9.28 -20.17
N HIS A 166 2.41 -8.28 -19.75
CA HIS A 166 2.63 -6.87 -20.02
C HIS A 166 2.57 -6.07 -18.73
N LEU A 167 3.52 -5.16 -18.56
CA LEU A 167 3.54 -4.20 -17.44
C LEU A 167 2.97 -2.86 -17.91
N ARG A 168 2.22 -2.19 -17.03
CA ARG A 168 1.54 -0.91 -17.29
C ARG A 168 1.67 -0.07 -16.03
N VAL A 169 2.53 0.95 -16.05
CA VAL A 169 3.03 1.63 -14.84
C VAL A 169 2.98 3.16 -15.05
N PRO A 170 2.44 3.94 -14.09
CA PRO A 170 2.55 5.40 -14.12
C PRO A 170 3.97 5.88 -13.72
N ALA A 171 4.55 6.81 -14.47
CA ALA A 171 5.86 7.42 -14.17
C ALA A 171 5.96 8.82 -14.79
N ASP A 172 6.76 9.74 -14.24
CA ASP A 172 7.04 11.04 -14.89
C ASP A 172 8.20 10.88 -15.88
N LEU A 173 7.92 11.08 -17.17
CA LEU A 173 8.92 10.98 -18.26
C LEU A 173 9.39 12.36 -18.75
N THR A 174 8.94 13.44 -18.10
CA THR A 174 9.10 14.82 -18.58
C THR A 174 9.62 15.80 -17.52
N GLY A 175 9.79 15.35 -16.28
CA GLY A 175 10.25 16.16 -15.15
C GLY A 175 9.26 17.25 -14.77
N GLN A 176 7.96 16.98 -14.89
CA GLN A 176 6.88 17.94 -14.69
C GLN A 176 6.06 17.70 -13.42
N GLY A 177 6.40 16.69 -12.61
CA GLY A 177 5.73 16.32 -11.37
C GLY A 177 4.49 15.42 -11.55
N ARG A 178 3.91 15.37 -12.75
CA ARG A 178 2.75 14.54 -13.11
C ARG A 178 3.17 13.20 -13.72
N ARG A 179 2.34 12.16 -13.59
CA ARG A 179 2.62 10.85 -14.22
C ARG A 179 2.05 10.70 -15.63
N ASP A 180 2.89 10.20 -16.51
CA ASP A 180 2.59 9.59 -17.80
C ASP A 180 2.32 8.07 -17.63
N ILE A 181 1.86 7.39 -18.67
CA ILE A 181 1.78 5.93 -18.71
C ILE A 181 2.98 5.36 -19.47
N VAL A 182 3.68 4.40 -18.88
CA VAL A 182 4.62 3.49 -19.56
C VAL A 182 4.02 2.09 -19.64
N ALA A 183 4.03 1.49 -20.83
CA ALA A 183 3.45 0.19 -21.08
C ALA A 183 4.41 -0.70 -21.89
N PHE A 184 4.84 -1.80 -21.27
CA PHE A 184 5.75 -2.79 -21.86
C PHE A 184 4.92 -3.84 -22.61
N GLY A 185 4.80 -3.67 -23.92
CA GLY A 185 3.99 -4.48 -24.83
C GLY A 185 4.71 -5.70 -25.39
N ASP A 186 4.14 -6.28 -26.45
CA ASP A 186 4.74 -7.40 -27.18
C ASP A 186 5.96 -6.96 -28.00
N ASP A 187 5.87 -5.84 -28.72
CA ASP A 187 6.87 -5.31 -29.65
C ASP A 187 7.87 -4.33 -29.04
N GLY A 188 7.64 -3.86 -27.82
CA GLY A 188 8.53 -2.96 -27.10
C GLY A 188 7.80 -2.08 -26.08
N VAL A 189 8.30 -0.87 -25.86
CA VAL A 189 7.72 0.11 -24.93
C VAL A 189 6.86 1.12 -25.67
N TRP A 190 5.64 1.28 -25.17
CA TRP A 190 4.68 2.29 -25.55
C TRP A 190 4.49 3.27 -24.40
N ILE A 191 4.20 4.53 -24.71
CA ILE A 191 3.87 5.56 -23.72
C ILE A 191 2.64 6.36 -24.10
N SER A 192 2.01 6.97 -23.09
CA SER A 192 1.02 8.03 -23.27
C SER A 192 1.29 9.13 -22.24
N LEU A 193 1.59 10.34 -22.73
CA LEU A 193 1.95 11.48 -21.89
C LEU A 193 0.71 12.05 -21.18
N GLY A 194 0.84 12.35 -19.89
CA GLY A 194 -0.20 12.99 -19.08
C GLY A 194 -0.35 14.46 -19.41
N ASP A 195 -1.59 14.93 -19.54
CA ASP A 195 -1.90 16.33 -19.87
C ASP A 195 -1.95 17.28 -18.65
N GLY A 196 -1.80 16.74 -17.43
CA GLY A 196 -1.89 17.49 -16.16
C GLY A 196 -3.32 17.75 -15.69
N SER A 197 -4.32 17.17 -16.35
CA SER A 197 -5.75 17.26 -16.00
C SER A 197 -6.43 15.88 -15.87
N GLY A 198 -5.63 14.81 -15.74
CA GLY A 198 -6.10 13.42 -15.69
C GLY A 198 -6.30 12.75 -17.05
N GLY A 199 -6.07 13.46 -18.15
CA GLY A 199 -6.09 12.90 -19.50
C GLY A 199 -4.69 12.49 -19.98
N PHE A 200 -4.68 11.72 -21.08
CA PHE A 200 -3.46 11.15 -21.65
C PHE A 200 -3.42 11.30 -23.17
N SER A 201 -2.23 11.46 -23.74
CA SER A 201 -2.02 11.44 -25.18
C SER A 201 -2.36 10.07 -25.79
N PRO A 202 -2.68 9.99 -27.10
CA PRO A 202 -2.71 8.72 -27.81
C PRO A 202 -1.39 7.94 -27.63
N PRO A 203 -1.43 6.59 -27.66
CA PRO A 203 -0.23 5.76 -27.50
C PRO A 203 0.83 6.05 -28.56
N ALA A 204 2.07 6.22 -28.12
CA ALA A 204 3.25 6.33 -28.96
C ALA A 204 4.21 5.16 -28.69
N TYR A 205 4.65 4.47 -29.74
CA TYR A 205 5.72 3.49 -29.66
C TYR A 205 7.07 4.22 -29.62
N VAL A 206 7.85 4.01 -28.55
CA VAL A 206 9.08 4.78 -28.31
C VAL A 206 10.34 3.93 -28.27
N LEU A 207 10.25 2.62 -27.99
CA LEU A 207 11.45 1.79 -27.85
C LEU A 207 11.26 0.34 -28.27
N ALA A 208 12.12 -0.14 -29.17
CA ALA A 208 12.17 -1.54 -29.61
C ALA A 208 12.96 -2.45 -28.64
N GLY A 209 12.60 -2.41 -27.36
CA GLY A 209 13.24 -3.15 -26.27
C GLY A 209 12.26 -3.41 -25.12
N PHE A 210 12.68 -4.21 -24.14
CA PHE A 210 11.90 -4.58 -22.94
C PHE A 210 10.53 -5.25 -23.18
N GLY A 211 10.16 -5.57 -24.42
CA GLY A 211 8.92 -6.25 -24.79
C GLY A 211 9.05 -7.77 -24.90
N VAL A 212 7.91 -8.44 -25.02
CA VAL A 212 7.82 -9.92 -25.03
C VAL A 212 8.58 -10.55 -26.21
N ASN A 213 8.55 -9.90 -27.38
CA ASN A 213 9.26 -10.33 -28.58
C ASN A 213 10.78 -10.17 -28.46
N GLN A 214 11.27 -9.35 -27.52
CA GLN A 214 12.69 -9.23 -27.15
C GLN A 214 13.08 -10.16 -25.98
N GLY A 215 12.23 -11.13 -25.61
CA GLY A 215 12.51 -12.13 -24.58
C GLY A 215 11.96 -11.82 -23.19
N TRP A 216 11.47 -10.60 -22.95
CA TRP A 216 11.03 -10.18 -21.61
C TRP A 216 9.73 -10.87 -21.19
N ARG A 217 9.60 -11.18 -19.89
CA ARG A 217 8.53 -11.99 -19.30
C ARG A 217 8.22 -11.44 -17.91
N VAL A 218 6.95 -11.38 -17.49
CA VAL A 218 6.58 -10.75 -16.20
C VAL A 218 6.96 -11.65 -15.03
N GLU A 219 6.78 -12.96 -15.21
CA GLU A 219 7.07 -14.03 -14.27
C GLU A 219 8.58 -14.33 -14.11
N GLN A 220 9.44 -13.56 -14.78
CA GLN A 220 10.90 -13.73 -14.80
C GLN A 220 11.60 -12.39 -14.61
N HIS A 221 11.35 -11.43 -15.52
CA HIS A 221 12.15 -10.23 -15.68
C HIS A 221 11.49 -9.03 -15.01
N GLN A 222 11.99 -8.68 -13.82
CA GLN A 222 11.63 -7.44 -13.14
C GLN A 222 12.06 -6.24 -14.01
N ARG A 223 11.14 -5.29 -14.20
CA ARG A 223 11.33 -4.05 -14.96
C ARG A 223 10.79 -2.88 -14.15
N PHE A 224 11.54 -1.79 -14.14
CA PHE A 224 11.31 -0.59 -13.36
C PHE A 224 11.30 0.63 -14.28
N VAL A 225 10.59 1.67 -13.84
CA VAL A 225 10.53 2.98 -14.50
C VAL A 225 10.82 3.99 -13.41
N VAL A 226 12.04 4.54 -13.39
CA VAL A 226 12.56 5.35 -12.28
C VAL A 226 13.70 6.25 -12.77
N ASP A 227 13.85 7.44 -12.21
CA ASP A 227 15.02 8.30 -12.49
C ASP A 227 16.29 7.67 -11.90
N LEU A 228 17.20 7.23 -12.76
CA LEU A 228 18.48 6.64 -12.37
C LEU A 228 19.60 7.69 -12.32
N THR A 229 19.39 8.89 -12.84
CA THR A 229 20.47 9.88 -13.07
C THR A 229 20.28 11.17 -12.27
N GLY A 230 19.16 11.32 -11.56
CA GLY A 230 18.81 12.51 -10.77
C GLY A 230 18.44 13.70 -11.66
N ASN A 231 17.93 13.45 -12.87
CA ASN A 231 17.60 14.47 -13.86
C ASN A 231 16.14 15.00 -13.74
N GLY A 232 15.30 14.31 -12.98
CA GLY A 232 13.89 14.62 -12.73
C GLY A 232 12.88 13.80 -13.54
N TRP A 233 13.30 13.02 -14.53
CA TRP A 233 12.45 12.13 -15.34
C TRP A 233 12.94 10.68 -15.30
N ALA A 234 12.01 9.76 -15.52
CA ALA A 234 12.29 8.34 -15.37
C ALA A 234 13.04 7.75 -16.57
N ASP A 235 14.00 6.88 -16.25
CA ASP A 235 14.67 5.93 -17.14
C ASP A 235 13.98 4.56 -17.06
N LEU A 236 14.34 3.64 -17.96
CA LEU A 236 13.94 2.23 -17.88
C LEU A 236 15.09 1.38 -17.36
N LEU A 237 14.79 0.49 -16.41
CA LEU A 237 15.70 -0.53 -15.92
C LEU A 237 15.02 -1.90 -16.00
N GLY A 238 15.76 -2.93 -16.40
CA GLY A 238 15.27 -4.30 -16.36
C GLY A 238 16.35 -5.31 -16.03
N TYR A 239 16.04 -6.25 -15.14
CA TYR A 239 16.87 -7.41 -14.85
C TYR A 239 16.61 -8.47 -15.93
N GLY A 240 17.54 -8.59 -16.88
CA GLY A 240 17.51 -9.52 -18.00
C GLY A 240 18.30 -10.81 -17.75
N ASP A 241 18.28 -11.74 -18.71
CA ASP A 241 19.05 -12.99 -18.67
C ASP A 241 20.57 -12.75 -18.54
N ASP A 242 21.13 -11.78 -19.28
CA ASP A 242 22.58 -11.48 -19.30
C ASP A 242 23.01 -10.51 -18.18
N GLY A 243 22.05 -9.81 -17.55
CA GLY A 243 22.30 -8.81 -16.51
C GLY A 243 21.30 -7.65 -16.55
N VAL A 244 21.64 -6.53 -15.90
CA VAL A 244 20.78 -5.34 -15.87
C VAL A 244 20.94 -4.54 -17.15
N VAL A 245 19.81 -4.26 -17.80
CA VAL A 245 19.70 -3.45 -19.00
C VAL A 245 19.02 -2.12 -18.65
N VAL A 246 19.61 -1.01 -19.07
CA VAL A 246 19.08 0.35 -18.88
C VAL A 246 18.82 1.02 -20.22
N ALA A 247 17.73 1.79 -20.33
CA ALA A 247 17.52 2.76 -21.40
C ALA A 247 17.18 4.12 -20.77
N LEU A 248 18.08 5.10 -20.96
CA LEU A 248 17.93 6.44 -20.39
C LEU A 248 16.79 7.20 -21.06
N GLY A 249 15.98 7.91 -20.28
CA GLY A 249 14.94 8.82 -20.75
C GLY A 249 15.52 10.12 -21.29
N ASP A 250 14.83 10.75 -22.23
CA ASP A 250 15.25 12.03 -22.85
C ASP A 250 14.55 13.29 -22.31
N GLY A 251 13.70 13.15 -21.29
CA GLY A 251 12.91 14.24 -20.70
C GLY A 251 11.74 14.70 -21.57
N THR A 252 11.43 13.99 -22.65
CA THR A 252 10.33 14.29 -23.58
C THR A 252 9.39 13.10 -23.82
N GLY A 253 9.56 12.02 -23.06
CA GLY A 253 8.85 10.74 -23.24
C GLY A 253 9.57 9.71 -24.10
N GLY A 254 10.71 10.06 -24.72
CA GLY A 254 11.53 9.12 -25.47
C GLY A 254 12.61 8.46 -24.61
N PHE A 255 13.21 7.39 -25.14
CA PHE A 255 14.29 6.65 -24.51
C PHE A 255 15.44 6.37 -25.48
N GLY A 256 16.67 6.38 -24.96
CA GLY A 256 17.86 5.97 -25.67
C GLY A 256 17.91 4.45 -25.95
N PRO A 257 18.90 3.98 -26.73
CA PRO A 257 19.06 2.56 -27.02
C PRO A 257 19.39 1.76 -25.74
N PRO A 258 18.78 0.58 -25.52
CA PRO A 258 19.05 -0.22 -24.32
C PRO A 258 20.51 -0.66 -24.23
N GLN A 259 21.15 -0.44 -23.09
CA GLN A 259 22.54 -0.83 -22.79
C GLN A 259 22.57 -1.88 -21.67
N LEU A 260 23.41 -2.90 -21.81
CA LEU A 260 23.73 -3.84 -20.73
C LEU A 260 24.77 -3.16 -19.82
N VAL A 261 24.38 -2.82 -18.59
CA VAL A 261 25.17 -1.94 -17.69
C VAL A 261 25.73 -2.64 -16.45
N GLN A 262 25.18 -3.80 -16.06
CA GLN A 262 25.68 -4.63 -14.97
C GLN A 262 25.60 -6.10 -15.38
N THR A 263 26.72 -6.82 -15.37
CA THR A 263 26.81 -8.21 -15.87
C THR A 263 27.11 -9.23 -14.78
N SER A 264 27.13 -8.84 -13.50
CA SER A 264 27.33 -9.78 -12.39
C SER A 264 26.23 -10.84 -12.33
N ASP A 265 26.61 -12.10 -12.12
CA ASP A 265 25.71 -13.25 -11.90
C ASP A 265 24.72 -13.04 -10.72
N ARG A 266 24.97 -12.01 -9.89
CA ARG A 266 24.10 -11.60 -8.77
C ARG A 266 22.86 -10.83 -9.21
N PHE A 267 22.89 -10.22 -10.40
CA PHE A 267 21.86 -9.34 -10.95
C PHE A 267 21.38 -9.85 -12.34
N ARG A 268 21.42 -11.17 -12.55
CA ARG A 268 20.88 -11.85 -13.72
C ARG A 268 19.59 -12.56 -13.38
N HIS A 269 18.67 -12.62 -14.33
CA HIS A 269 17.50 -13.46 -14.18
C HIS A 269 17.87 -14.96 -14.01
N GLY A 270 17.01 -15.70 -13.33
CA GLY A 270 17.15 -17.14 -13.04
C GLY A 270 17.58 -17.47 -11.62
N SER A 271 18.02 -16.48 -10.82
CA SER A 271 18.40 -16.68 -9.42
C SER A 271 17.19 -16.70 -8.47
N ASN A 272 16.35 -17.74 -8.53
CA ASN A 272 15.25 -18.09 -7.59
C ASN A 272 14.21 -16.99 -7.23
N ALA A 273 12.92 -17.34 -7.31
CA ALA A 273 11.80 -16.53 -6.81
C ALA A 273 11.80 -16.22 -5.29
N ASP A 274 12.81 -16.66 -4.54
CA ASP A 274 13.05 -16.29 -3.14
C ASP A 274 13.86 -14.99 -2.97
N HIS A 275 14.42 -14.46 -4.07
CA HIS A 275 15.30 -13.30 -4.09
C HIS A 275 14.57 -12.11 -4.74
N PRO A 276 13.97 -11.19 -3.97
CA PRO A 276 13.50 -9.92 -4.53
C PRO A 276 14.69 -9.07 -5.02
N ASP A 277 14.59 -8.57 -6.25
CA ASP A 277 15.38 -7.44 -6.74
C ASP A 277 14.64 -6.13 -6.44
N LEU A 278 15.35 -5.16 -5.88
CA LEU A 278 14.85 -3.84 -5.49
C LEU A 278 15.81 -2.74 -5.98
N LEU A 279 15.32 -1.50 -5.93
CA LEU A 279 16.05 -0.28 -6.24
C LEU A 279 15.88 0.70 -5.08
N ALA A 280 16.98 1.25 -4.54
CA ALA A 280 16.95 2.19 -3.43
C ALA A 280 18.26 2.97 -3.32
N ASP A 281 18.23 4.23 -2.89
CA ASP A 281 19.44 5.04 -2.66
C ASP A 281 20.13 4.60 -1.37
N LEU A 282 21.30 3.96 -1.48
CA LEU A 282 22.10 3.49 -0.35
C LEU A 282 23.14 4.52 0.11
N THR A 283 23.33 5.60 -0.65
CA THR A 283 24.42 6.57 -0.47
C THR A 283 23.95 7.92 0.08
N GLY A 284 22.69 8.29 -0.19
CA GLY A 284 22.07 9.56 0.16
C GLY A 284 22.29 10.64 -0.90
N ASP A 285 22.45 10.25 -2.17
CA ASP A 285 22.71 11.15 -3.29
C ASP A 285 21.52 11.38 -4.24
N GLY A 286 20.36 10.80 -3.88
CA GLY A 286 19.09 10.92 -4.58
C GLY A 286 18.88 9.93 -5.72
N ARG A 287 19.84 9.02 -5.99
CA ARG A 287 19.75 8.07 -7.11
C ARG A 287 19.66 6.62 -6.60
N PRO A 288 18.79 5.79 -7.17
CA PRO A 288 18.64 4.41 -6.72
C PRO A 288 19.80 3.52 -7.17
N ASP A 289 20.31 2.73 -6.24
CA ASP A 289 21.27 1.64 -6.44
C ASP A 289 20.55 0.29 -6.63
N LEU A 290 21.27 -0.72 -7.12
CA LEU A 290 20.74 -2.09 -7.22
C LEU A 290 20.83 -2.82 -5.88
N VAL A 291 19.77 -3.53 -5.48
CA VAL A 291 19.78 -4.40 -4.29
C VAL A 291 19.08 -5.73 -4.57
N THR A 292 19.80 -6.84 -4.40
CA THR A 292 19.26 -8.21 -4.61
C THR A 292 19.47 -9.09 -3.38
N PHE A 293 18.39 -9.69 -2.89
CA PHE A 293 18.41 -10.58 -1.73
C PHE A 293 18.78 -12.02 -2.11
N GLY A 294 20.06 -12.25 -2.40
CA GLY A 294 20.58 -13.53 -2.86
C GLY A 294 20.56 -14.66 -1.82
N SER A 295 21.10 -15.81 -2.23
CA SER A 295 21.07 -17.05 -1.45
C SER A 295 21.96 -17.01 -0.20
N ALA A 296 23.10 -16.31 -0.26
CA ALA A 296 24.11 -16.23 0.80
C ALA A 296 24.13 -14.89 1.56
N GLY A 297 23.61 -13.81 0.97
CA GLY A 297 23.60 -12.47 1.51
C GLY A 297 22.85 -11.51 0.58
N VAL A 298 22.71 -10.25 0.99
CA VAL A 298 22.20 -9.16 0.15
C VAL A 298 23.36 -8.59 -0.67
N TRP A 299 23.17 -8.50 -1.97
CA TRP A 299 24.15 -7.97 -2.93
C TRP A 299 23.73 -6.59 -3.39
N THR A 300 24.71 -5.70 -3.51
CA THR A 300 24.52 -4.28 -3.84
C THR A 300 25.45 -3.86 -4.98
N SER A 301 25.04 -2.86 -5.74
CA SER A 301 25.84 -2.28 -6.82
C SER A 301 25.42 -0.83 -7.02
N LEU A 302 26.35 0.08 -6.69
CA LEU A 302 26.09 1.51 -6.58
C LEU A 302 25.96 2.17 -7.95
N ASN A 303 25.08 3.16 -8.06
CA ASN A 303 24.78 3.90 -9.28
C ASN A 303 25.76 5.07 -9.45
N ASN A 304 26.49 5.09 -10.57
CA ASN A 304 27.47 6.15 -10.83
C ASN A 304 26.82 7.49 -11.26
N GLY A 305 25.50 7.51 -11.47
CA GLY A 305 24.70 8.67 -11.87
C GLY A 305 24.59 8.91 -13.37
N ASP A 306 25.16 8.03 -14.18
CA ASP A 306 25.07 8.03 -15.65
C ASP A 306 24.26 6.84 -16.20
N GLY A 307 23.54 6.13 -15.32
CA GLY A 307 22.81 4.90 -15.65
C GLY A 307 23.68 3.64 -15.66
N VAL A 308 24.97 3.75 -15.33
CA VAL A 308 25.89 2.60 -15.17
C VAL A 308 26.13 2.34 -13.68
N PHE A 309 26.25 1.07 -13.30
CA PHE A 309 26.45 0.66 -11.91
C PHE A 309 27.87 0.11 -11.66
N ALA A 310 28.38 0.31 -10.45
CA ALA A 310 29.68 -0.15 -9.97
C ALA A 310 29.75 -1.68 -9.83
N GLU A 311 30.92 -2.24 -9.53
CA GLU A 311 31.07 -3.68 -9.30
C GLU A 311 30.14 -4.18 -8.19
N ALA A 312 29.52 -5.34 -8.42
CA ALA A 312 28.62 -5.98 -7.45
C ALA A 312 29.38 -6.47 -6.22
N HIS A 313 28.97 -6.06 -5.03
CA HIS A 313 29.56 -6.51 -3.76
C HIS A 313 28.50 -7.05 -2.80
N GLU A 314 28.96 -7.77 -1.77
CA GLU A 314 28.09 -8.19 -0.67
C GLU A 314 27.91 -7.00 0.28
N GLY A 315 26.68 -6.46 0.33
CA GLY A 315 26.32 -5.37 1.24
C GLY A 315 25.99 -5.88 2.64
N LEU A 316 25.40 -7.08 2.75
CA LEU A 316 24.99 -7.66 4.03
C LEU A 316 24.99 -9.20 4.00
N HIS A 317 25.83 -9.84 4.83
CA HIS A 317 25.83 -11.29 5.04
C HIS A 317 24.72 -11.72 6.05
N ALA A 318 23.47 -11.33 5.76
CA ALA A 318 22.28 -11.68 6.53
C ALA A 318 21.02 -11.66 5.65
N LEU A 319 19.86 -12.00 6.24
CA LEU A 319 18.52 -11.83 5.64
C LEU A 319 18.31 -12.61 4.30
N CYS A 320 19.11 -13.66 4.12
CA CYS A 320 19.28 -14.43 2.89
C CYS A 320 18.65 -15.84 2.93
N ALA A 321 18.49 -16.48 1.77
CA ALA A 321 17.76 -17.75 1.68
C ALA A 321 18.43 -18.91 2.46
N ALA A 322 19.76 -18.93 2.57
CA ALA A 322 20.51 -19.90 3.37
C ALA A 322 20.23 -19.78 4.88
N GLN A 323 19.81 -18.58 5.35
CA GLN A 323 19.41 -18.32 6.73
C GLN A 323 17.90 -18.55 6.97
N GLY A 324 17.19 -19.15 6.00
CA GLY A 324 15.77 -19.50 6.14
C GLY A 324 14.78 -18.43 5.67
N TRP A 325 15.26 -17.26 5.24
CA TRP A 325 14.43 -16.23 4.60
C TRP A 325 13.86 -16.74 3.27
N ARG A 326 12.66 -16.30 2.92
CA ARG A 326 11.89 -16.76 1.76
C ARG A 326 10.92 -15.68 1.33
N ALA A 327 10.63 -15.58 0.03
CA ALA A 327 9.65 -14.61 -0.47
C ALA A 327 8.22 -14.97 -0.04
N ASP A 328 7.89 -16.27 0.07
CA ASP A 328 6.56 -16.79 0.43
C ASP A 328 6.14 -16.54 1.89
N ARG A 329 7.06 -16.07 2.73
CA ARG A 329 6.86 -15.94 4.18
C ARG A 329 7.43 -14.68 4.81
N HIS A 330 8.52 -14.15 4.25
CA HIS A 330 9.32 -13.12 4.88
C HIS A 330 9.54 -11.93 3.94
N PRO A 331 8.56 -10.99 3.87
CA PRO A 331 8.70 -9.74 3.15
C PRO A 331 9.97 -9.00 3.59
N ARG A 332 10.69 -8.47 2.60
CA ARG A 332 11.93 -7.71 2.77
C ARG A 332 11.86 -6.50 1.85
N PHE A 333 12.21 -5.35 2.39
CA PHE A 333 12.14 -4.05 1.75
C PHE A 333 13.47 -3.31 1.96
N VAL A 334 13.71 -2.30 1.14
CA VAL A 334 14.85 -1.39 1.28
C VAL A 334 14.33 0.03 1.13
N ALA A 335 14.43 0.83 2.18
CA ALA A 335 13.93 2.20 2.26
C ALA A 335 14.58 2.94 3.44
N ASP A 336 14.70 4.26 3.40
CA ASP A 336 15.16 5.02 4.57
C ASP A 336 14.10 4.92 5.67
N VAL A 337 14.45 4.31 6.81
CA VAL A 337 13.60 4.27 8.01
C VAL A 337 14.25 4.93 9.21
N THR A 338 15.39 5.59 9.02
CA THR A 338 16.12 6.33 10.05
C THR A 338 16.08 7.84 9.86
N GLY A 339 15.61 8.33 8.71
CA GLY A 339 15.56 9.73 8.32
C GLY A 339 16.95 10.33 8.04
N ASP A 340 17.90 9.50 7.60
CA ASP A 340 19.28 9.91 7.35
C ASP A 340 19.64 10.11 5.87
N GLY A 341 18.64 9.94 4.99
CA GLY A 341 18.72 10.07 3.53
C GLY A 341 19.14 8.78 2.82
N ARG A 342 19.52 7.72 3.55
CA ARG A 342 19.96 6.43 2.98
C ARG A 342 18.98 5.33 3.30
N ALA A 343 18.83 4.41 2.37
CA ALA A 343 17.96 3.28 2.56
C ALA A 343 18.58 2.19 3.46
N ASP A 344 17.76 1.71 4.38
CA ASP A 344 18.01 0.61 5.29
C ASP A 344 17.32 -0.66 4.78
N VAL A 345 17.78 -1.86 5.18
CA VAL A 345 17.02 -3.10 4.94
C VAL A 345 16.02 -3.30 6.07
N VAL A 346 14.73 -3.44 5.73
CA VAL A 346 13.64 -3.77 6.66
C VAL A 346 13.11 -5.16 6.33
N ALA A 347 13.07 -6.06 7.32
CA ALA A 347 12.80 -7.47 7.10
C ALA A 347 11.80 -8.05 8.11
N PHE A 348 10.69 -8.59 7.61
CA PHE A 348 9.62 -9.19 8.40
C PHE A 348 9.86 -10.69 8.55
N GLY A 349 10.56 -11.08 9.62
CA GLY A 349 10.92 -12.48 9.90
C GLY A 349 9.85 -13.25 10.68
N ASP A 350 10.12 -14.52 10.99
CA ASP A 350 9.24 -15.32 11.86
C ASP A 350 9.02 -14.63 13.23
N GLN A 351 10.06 -14.06 13.85
CA GLN A 351 9.98 -13.48 15.19
C GLN A 351 9.57 -12.00 15.23
N GLY A 352 9.43 -11.32 14.09
CA GLY A 352 9.06 -9.90 14.00
C GLY A 352 9.91 -9.10 13.03
N VAL A 353 9.94 -7.78 13.20
CA VAL A 353 10.69 -6.85 12.33
C VAL A 353 12.16 -6.77 12.73
N GLN A 354 13.04 -6.94 11.75
CA GLN A 354 14.47 -6.68 11.85
C GLN A 354 14.87 -5.54 10.92
N VAL A 355 15.81 -4.69 11.35
CA VAL A 355 16.35 -3.59 10.54
C VAL A 355 17.87 -3.67 10.51
N ALA A 356 18.47 -3.59 9.32
CA ALA A 356 19.91 -3.45 9.11
C ALA A 356 20.20 -2.08 8.48
N ARG A 357 20.91 -1.21 9.22
CA ARG A 357 21.08 0.20 8.86
C ARG A 357 22.01 0.39 7.66
N GLY A 358 21.66 1.24 6.72
CA GLY A 358 22.50 1.64 5.59
C GLY A 358 23.68 2.54 6.02
N ARG A 359 24.91 2.23 5.56
CA ARG A 359 26.13 2.95 5.96
C ARG A 359 26.57 4.07 5.03
N GLY A 360 26.00 4.18 3.83
CA GLY A 360 26.40 5.17 2.82
C GLY A 360 27.42 4.68 1.78
N ASP A 361 27.86 3.43 1.89
CA ASP A 361 28.87 2.81 1.03
C ASP A 361 28.37 1.52 0.35
N GLY A 362 27.05 1.35 0.27
CA GLY A 362 26.41 0.12 -0.21
C GLY A 362 26.46 -1.06 0.76
N THR A 363 27.02 -0.88 1.97
CA THR A 363 27.02 -1.90 3.03
C THR A 363 26.06 -1.55 4.17
N PHE A 364 25.69 -2.57 4.95
CA PHE A 364 24.76 -2.42 6.07
C PHE A 364 25.37 -2.89 7.40
N ASP A 365 24.85 -2.37 8.49
CA ASP A 365 25.11 -2.92 9.83
C ASP A 365 24.44 -4.30 10.02
N PRO A 366 24.92 -5.13 10.98
CA PRO A 366 24.23 -6.36 11.34
C PRO A 366 22.77 -6.09 11.74
N PRO A 367 21.80 -6.94 11.33
CA PRO A 367 20.39 -6.69 11.58
C PRO A 367 20.09 -6.70 13.09
N LEU A 368 19.39 -5.66 13.53
CA LEU A 368 18.87 -5.54 14.88
C LEU A 368 17.40 -5.99 14.89
N HIS A 369 17.04 -6.82 15.86
CA HIS A 369 15.63 -7.13 16.13
C HIS A 369 14.97 -5.89 16.75
N LEU A 370 14.03 -5.29 16.01
CA LEU A 370 13.37 -4.06 16.41
C LEU A 370 12.14 -4.33 17.27
N VAL A 371 11.24 -5.19 16.82
CA VAL A 371 10.01 -5.52 17.55
C VAL A 371 9.50 -6.91 17.24
N SER A 372 8.99 -7.59 18.28
CA SER A 372 8.33 -8.89 18.17
C SER A 372 6.87 -8.77 17.72
N PHE A 373 6.65 -8.18 16.53
CA PHE A 373 5.34 -7.98 15.91
C PHE A 373 5.50 -7.91 14.38
N PHE A 374 4.41 -7.96 13.61
CA PHE A 374 4.39 -8.09 12.12
C PHE A 374 5.10 -9.35 11.55
N GLY A 375 5.58 -10.22 12.43
CA GLY A 375 6.23 -11.48 12.10
C GLY A 375 5.28 -12.67 12.19
N ARG A 376 5.61 -13.74 11.48
CA ARG A 376 4.73 -14.90 11.30
C ARG A 376 4.43 -15.67 12.60
N GLN A 377 5.42 -15.81 13.47
CA GLN A 377 5.40 -16.57 14.72
C GLN A 377 5.68 -15.68 15.94
N ALA A 378 5.57 -14.36 15.77
CA ALA A 378 5.94 -13.37 16.78
C ALA A 378 4.95 -13.37 17.97
N MET A 379 3.66 -13.61 17.69
CA MET A 379 2.61 -13.78 18.69
C MET A 379 1.69 -14.94 18.29
N PRO A 380 1.35 -15.89 19.18
CA PRO A 380 0.54 -17.07 18.85
C PRO A 380 -0.85 -16.78 18.28
N ASP A 381 -1.45 -15.66 18.70
CA ASP A 381 -2.83 -15.30 18.34
C ASP A 381 -2.90 -14.19 17.26
N LEU A 382 -1.76 -13.72 16.74
CA LEU A 382 -1.68 -12.68 15.72
C LEU A 382 -0.52 -12.97 14.74
N GLU A 383 -0.62 -14.11 14.05
CA GLU A 383 0.32 -14.50 12.99
C GLU A 383 0.15 -13.65 11.72
N TRP A 384 1.26 -13.25 11.10
CA TRP A 384 1.29 -12.47 9.86
C TRP A 384 1.77 -13.30 8.66
N HIS A 385 0.93 -13.45 7.63
CA HIS A 385 1.15 -14.30 6.47
C HIS A 385 1.18 -13.48 5.16
N VAL A 386 2.07 -13.86 4.24
CA VAL A 386 2.02 -13.40 2.84
C VAL A 386 0.80 -14.03 2.17
N GLY A 387 0.10 -13.31 1.29
CA GLY A 387 -1.16 -13.75 0.69
C GLY A 387 -2.42 -13.47 1.54
N ARG A 388 -2.25 -12.93 2.75
CA ARG A 388 -3.35 -12.63 3.71
C ARG A 388 -3.19 -11.24 4.30
N ASP A 389 -2.05 -11.00 4.94
CA ASP A 389 -1.76 -9.83 5.77
C ASP A 389 -0.62 -9.01 5.14
N PRO A 390 -0.93 -8.18 4.12
CA PRO A 390 0.07 -7.35 3.47
C PRO A 390 0.65 -6.35 4.47
N ARG A 391 1.96 -6.14 4.32
CA ARG A 391 2.76 -5.15 5.03
C ARG A 391 3.40 -4.25 3.98
N LEU A 392 3.40 -2.95 4.22
CA LEU A 392 3.99 -1.95 3.35
C LEU A 392 4.81 -0.95 4.17
N LEU A 393 5.66 -0.21 3.47
CA LEU A 393 6.39 0.94 4.01
C LEU A 393 5.80 2.22 3.42
N ALA A 394 5.60 3.24 4.25
CA ALA A 394 5.13 4.56 3.84
C ALA A 394 5.47 5.62 4.90
N ASP A 395 5.78 6.86 4.49
CA ASP A 395 5.95 7.97 5.43
C ASP A 395 4.58 8.37 6.00
N LEU A 396 4.36 8.13 7.30
CA LEU A 396 3.12 8.48 7.99
C LEU A 396 3.22 9.81 8.75
N THR A 397 4.39 10.45 8.74
CA THR A 397 4.70 11.63 9.57
C THR A 397 4.98 12.89 8.74
N GLY A 398 5.40 12.74 7.48
CA GLY A 398 5.87 13.80 6.60
C GLY A 398 7.34 14.18 6.85
N ASN A 399 8.15 13.25 7.33
CA ASN A 399 9.56 13.47 7.67
C ASN A 399 10.55 12.95 6.61
N GLY A 400 10.07 12.25 5.57
CA GLY A 400 10.85 11.60 4.51
C GLY A 400 11.31 10.17 4.81
N ALA A 401 11.20 9.70 6.05
CA ALA A 401 11.47 8.33 6.46
C ALA A 401 10.20 7.47 6.37
N MET A 402 10.37 6.20 6.04
CA MET A 402 9.25 5.27 5.91
C MET A 402 8.96 4.55 7.22
N ASP A 403 7.68 4.49 7.57
CA ASP A 403 7.15 3.73 8.68
C ASP A 403 6.51 2.42 8.21
N VAL A 404 6.20 1.52 9.14
CA VAL A 404 5.55 0.23 8.83
C VAL A 404 4.04 0.35 8.98
N VAL A 405 3.31 -0.09 7.94
CA VAL A 405 1.87 -0.37 7.99
C VAL A 405 1.64 -1.85 7.73
N GLY A 406 0.77 -2.48 8.51
CA GLY A 406 0.32 -3.85 8.26
C GLY A 406 -1.19 -3.98 8.36
N PHE A 407 -1.80 -4.67 7.41
CA PHE A 407 -3.22 -5.01 7.39
C PHE A 407 -3.40 -6.43 7.93
N GLY A 408 -3.62 -6.57 9.24
CA GLY A 408 -3.78 -7.85 9.94
C GLY A 408 -5.17 -8.47 9.77
N ASP A 409 -5.56 -9.35 10.69
CA ASP A 409 -6.91 -9.93 10.71
C ASP A 409 -7.95 -8.93 11.23
N ASP A 410 -7.64 -8.27 12.35
CA ASP A 410 -8.49 -7.34 13.09
C ASP A 410 -8.58 -5.94 12.45
N GLY A 411 -7.56 -5.53 11.71
CA GLY A 411 -7.54 -4.25 11.00
C GLY A 411 -6.13 -3.77 10.66
N ILE A 412 -5.96 -2.45 10.66
CA ILE A 412 -4.70 -1.77 10.33
C ILE A 412 -3.89 -1.52 11.60
N TRP A 413 -2.62 -1.92 11.55
CA TRP A 413 -1.59 -1.63 12.53
C TRP A 413 -0.50 -0.75 11.93
N ALA A 414 0.02 0.21 12.69
CA ALA A 414 1.16 1.04 12.29
C ALA A 414 2.30 0.99 13.33
N LEU A 415 3.54 1.17 12.89
CA LEU A 415 4.74 1.33 13.71
C LEU A 415 5.62 2.40 13.08
N VAL A 416 5.75 3.53 13.77
CA VAL A 416 6.59 4.66 13.34
C VAL A 416 8.03 4.41 13.79
N LEU A 417 8.98 4.55 12.86
CA LEU A 417 10.36 4.06 13.04
C LEU A 417 11.37 5.12 13.47
N ASP A 418 10.98 6.39 13.36
CA ASP A 418 11.86 7.55 13.45
C ASP A 418 12.22 7.98 14.90
N THR A 419 12.64 9.25 15.05
CA THR A 419 12.93 9.86 16.35
C THR A 419 11.75 10.60 16.99
N THR A 420 10.59 10.67 16.33
CA THR A 420 9.42 11.43 16.75
C THR A 420 8.23 10.56 17.20
N GLY A 421 8.11 9.31 16.70
CA GLY A 421 6.97 8.42 16.93
C GLY A 421 7.28 7.04 17.55
N PRO A 422 6.24 6.22 17.80
CA PRO A 422 6.29 5.12 18.76
C PRO A 422 7.06 3.88 18.32
N LYS A 423 8.03 3.49 19.16
CA LYS A 423 8.77 2.22 19.09
C LYS A 423 7.97 1.00 19.58
N SER A 424 6.66 1.02 19.34
CA SER A 424 5.70 -0.03 19.67
C SER A 424 4.52 0.03 18.70
N PRO A 425 4.11 -1.09 18.07
CA PRO A 425 2.98 -1.14 17.16
C PRO A 425 1.70 -0.62 17.81
N GLN A 426 0.91 0.11 17.04
CA GLN A 426 -0.40 0.62 17.46
C GLN A 426 -1.49 0.17 16.49
N PHE A 427 -2.63 -0.21 17.04
CA PHE A 427 -3.84 -0.48 16.29
C PHE A 427 -4.50 0.84 15.89
N CYS A 428 -4.71 1.04 14.60
CA CYS A 428 -5.14 2.32 14.04
C CYS A 428 -6.58 2.29 13.53
N VAL A 429 -6.98 1.27 12.77
CA VAL A 429 -8.29 1.22 12.10
C VAL A 429 -8.89 -0.19 12.16
N PRO A 430 -10.11 -0.38 12.70
CA PRO A 430 -10.81 -1.68 12.75
C PRO A 430 -11.54 -2.02 11.43
N ASP A 431 -10.85 -1.86 10.31
CA ASP A 431 -11.28 -2.23 8.95
C ASP A 431 -10.04 -2.51 8.08
N LEU A 432 -10.21 -2.85 6.80
CA LEU A 432 -9.16 -3.20 5.83
C LEU A 432 -8.34 -4.47 6.17
N GLY A 433 -8.66 -5.14 7.29
CA GLY A 433 -8.11 -6.43 7.72
C GLY A 433 -8.85 -7.67 7.20
N TYR A 434 -8.21 -8.84 7.31
CA TYR A 434 -8.72 -10.10 6.75
C TYR A 434 -10.04 -10.57 7.41
N GLY A 435 -10.20 -10.42 8.72
CA GLY A 435 -11.42 -10.73 9.45
C GLY A 435 -12.61 -9.86 9.02
N MET A 436 -12.34 -8.68 8.46
CA MET A 436 -13.35 -7.76 7.89
C MET A 436 -13.67 -8.06 6.41
N GLY A 437 -13.18 -9.17 5.86
CA GLY A 437 -13.48 -9.63 4.50
C GLY A 437 -12.47 -9.23 3.43
N TRP A 438 -11.40 -8.52 3.78
CA TRP A 438 -10.36 -8.11 2.83
C TRP A 438 -9.45 -9.28 2.41
N ARG A 439 -9.02 -9.33 1.15
CA ARG A 439 -8.36 -10.50 0.53
C ARG A 439 -7.32 -10.03 -0.47
N GLU A 440 -6.09 -10.50 -0.36
CA GLU A 440 -4.97 -10.02 -1.19
C GLU A 440 -5.20 -10.25 -2.70
N GLY A 441 -5.80 -11.37 -3.09
CA GLY A 441 -6.13 -11.68 -4.49
C GLY A 441 -7.41 -11.03 -5.05
N ALA A 442 -8.10 -10.18 -4.29
CA ALA A 442 -9.33 -9.50 -4.73
C ALA A 442 -9.41 -8.01 -4.37
N HIS A 443 -8.61 -7.56 -3.40
CA HIS A 443 -8.73 -6.27 -2.76
C HIS A 443 -7.37 -5.58 -2.56
N HIS A 444 -7.01 -4.75 -3.54
CA HIS A 444 -5.83 -3.88 -3.51
C HIS A 444 -5.85 -2.97 -2.28
N ARG A 445 -4.71 -2.85 -1.59
CA ARG A 445 -4.52 -1.98 -0.42
C ARG A 445 -3.16 -1.28 -0.55
N VAL A 446 -3.16 0.05 -0.48
CA VAL A 446 -1.96 0.90 -0.67
C VAL A 446 -1.94 2.05 0.32
N ALA A 447 -0.80 2.70 0.42
CA ALA A 447 -0.63 3.97 1.12
C ALA A 447 -0.20 5.05 0.10
N ALA A 448 -0.79 6.24 0.19
CA ALA A 448 -0.50 7.40 -0.66
C ALA A 448 -1.03 8.68 0.00
N ASP A 449 -0.36 9.82 -0.17
CA ASP A 449 -0.91 11.11 0.25
C ASP A 449 -2.05 11.54 -0.70
N LEU A 450 -3.26 11.68 -0.17
CA LEU A 450 -4.44 12.16 -0.90
C LEU A 450 -4.78 13.61 -0.57
N THR A 451 -4.14 14.21 0.43
CA THR A 451 -4.48 15.55 0.93
C THR A 451 -3.47 16.62 0.50
N GLY A 452 -2.24 16.20 0.16
CA GLY A 452 -1.10 17.04 -0.17
C GLY A 452 -0.40 17.58 1.08
N ASP A 453 -0.45 16.85 2.19
CA ASP A 453 0.10 17.25 3.49
C ASP A 453 1.46 16.60 3.83
N GLY A 454 1.97 15.76 2.92
CA GLY A 454 3.23 15.03 3.03
C GLY A 454 3.11 13.67 3.73
N ARG A 455 1.94 13.29 4.24
CA ARG A 455 1.72 12.03 4.95
C ARG A 455 0.88 11.07 4.13
N ALA A 456 1.24 9.79 4.14
CA ALA A 456 0.45 8.79 3.45
C ALA A 456 -0.87 8.50 4.22
N ASP A 457 -1.99 8.64 3.49
CA ASP A 457 -3.28 8.06 3.81
C ASP A 457 -3.32 6.57 3.39
N LEU A 458 -4.36 5.83 3.79
CA LEU A 458 -4.52 4.42 3.44
C LEU A 458 -5.75 4.20 2.55
N VAL A 459 -5.55 3.53 1.41
CA VAL A 459 -6.58 3.30 0.39
C VAL A 459 -6.82 1.81 0.20
N GLY A 460 -8.09 1.41 0.23
CA GLY A 460 -8.54 0.04 -0.01
C GLY A 460 -9.55 -0.03 -1.15
N PHE A 461 -9.25 -0.83 -2.17
CA PHE A 461 -10.18 -1.15 -3.26
C PHE A 461 -10.98 -2.40 -2.87
N GLY A 462 -12.16 -2.20 -2.27
CA GLY A 462 -13.04 -3.27 -1.80
C GLY A 462 -14.02 -3.76 -2.87
N ASP A 463 -14.94 -4.67 -2.50
CA ASP A 463 -16.01 -5.14 -3.41
C ASP A 463 -16.80 -3.99 -4.04
N ALA A 464 -17.37 -3.10 -3.22
CA ALA A 464 -18.29 -2.06 -3.67
C ALA A 464 -17.61 -0.84 -4.30
N GLY A 465 -16.29 -0.71 -4.18
CA GLY A 465 -15.51 0.44 -4.62
C GLY A 465 -14.41 0.82 -3.62
N VAL A 466 -14.02 2.10 -3.59
CA VAL A 466 -12.85 2.59 -2.84
C VAL A 466 -13.22 3.09 -1.44
N TYR A 467 -12.37 2.71 -0.49
CA TYR A 467 -12.38 3.10 0.92
C TYR A 467 -11.08 3.83 1.26
N VAL A 468 -11.17 4.88 2.08
CA VAL A 468 -10.03 5.70 2.51
C VAL A 468 -10.03 5.87 4.02
N CYS A 469 -8.86 5.74 4.63
CA CYS A 469 -8.57 6.15 6.01
C CYS A 469 -7.57 7.31 5.94
N LEU A 470 -8.00 8.52 6.27
CA LEU A 470 -7.16 9.72 6.17
C LEU A 470 -6.18 9.80 7.35
N ASN A 471 -4.92 10.13 7.10
CA ASN A 471 -3.94 10.42 8.14
C ASN A 471 -4.24 11.80 8.74
N GLU A 472 -4.66 11.85 10.00
CA GLU A 472 -5.09 13.11 10.63
C GLU A 472 -3.91 13.94 11.17
N GLY A 473 -2.66 13.53 10.90
CA GLY A 473 -1.43 14.26 11.25
C GLY A 473 -1.14 14.34 12.75
N ARG A 474 -1.90 13.63 13.59
CA ARG A 474 -1.70 13.59 15.06
C ARG A 474 -0.76 12.48 15.51
N GLY A 475 -0.48 11.53 14.62
CA GLY A 475 0.40 10.40 14.83
C GLY A 475 -0.13 9.39 15.87
N PRO A 476 0.41 8.16 15.86
CA PRO A 476 0.14 7.19 16.91
C PRO A 476 0.87 7.58 18.21
N VAL A 477 0.27 8.41 19.07
CA VAL A 477 0.93 8.93 20.28
C VAL A 477 0.88 7.91 21.44
N PRO A 478 2.01 7.52 22.06
CA PRO A 478 1.98 6.67 23.25
C PRO A 478 1.33 7.42 24.42
N ARG A 479 0.37 6.79 25.11
CA ARG A 479 -0.18 7.32 26.37
C ARG A 479 0.96 7.54 27.37
N PRO A 480 1.02 8.70 28.07
CA PRO A 480 1.81 8.81 29.28
C PRO A 480 1.36 7.71 30.25
N VAL A 481 2.28 6.87 30.69
CA VAL A 481 1.98 5.91 31.76
C VAL A 481 1.80 6.73 33.05
N VAL A 482 0.54 7.04 33.37
CA VAL A 482 0.18 7.54 34.69
C VAL A 482 0.29 6.34 35.65
N THR A 483 1.49 6.12 36.17
CA THR A 483 1.67 5.30 37.36
C THR A 483 0.88 5.93 38.50
N PRO A 484 0.09 5.15 39.27
CA PRO A 484 -0.71 5.65 40.39
C PRO A 484 0.14 6.21 41.55
#